data_AF-A0A2N9MGH5-F1
#
_entry.id   AF-A0A2N9MGH5-F1
#
_cell.length_a   1.000
_cell.length_b   1.000
_cell.length_c   1.000
_cell.angle_alpha   90.00
_cell.angle_beta   90.00
_cell.angle_gamma   90.00
#
_symmetry.space_group_name_H-M   'P 1'
#
loop_
_entity.id
_entity.type
_entity.pdbx_description
1 polymer ?
#
loop_
_entity_poly.entity_id
_entity_poly.type
_entity_poly.pdbx_seq_one_letter_code
_entity_poly.pdbx_strand_id
1 'polypeptide(L)'
;MTKYFLMTSLCFATIAATSVAHGQDSPARVELKRTDLTGTQETEVISSISEYQPGDELPRHSHHGVEMLYVVQGAMIQFPGKDPAMLSTGTALMNLRDVPHAGFKIVGDKSLKLFTVHVVDKGKPLYEMVK
;
A
#
# COMPACT_ATOMS: atom_id res chain seq x y z
N MET A 1 -29.82 -61.28 -21.90
CA MET A 1 -28.71 -60.56 -21.24
C MET A 1 -28.74 -59.13 -21.73
N THR A 2 -29.34 -58.21 -20.97
CA THR A 2 -29.47 -56.80 -21.35
C THR A 2 -28.68 -55.98 -20.35
N LYS A 3 -27.61 -55.32 -20.81
CA LYS A 3 -26.73 -54.50 -19.98
C LYS A 3 -27.31 -53.09 -19.88
N TYR A 4 -27.53 -52.59 -18.66
CA TYR A 4 -27.80 -51.18 -18.39
C TYR A 4 -26.47 -50.45 -18.20
N PHE A 5 -26.26 -49.37 -18.97
CA PHE A 5 -25.14 -48.46 -18.81
C PHE A 5 -25.56 -47.35 -17.84
N LEU A 6 -24.92 -47.26 -16.68
CA LEU A 6 -25.14 -46.20 -15.71
C LEU A 6 -24.14 -45.07 -16.01
N MET A 7 -24.63 -43.91 -16.46
CA MET A 7 -23.82 -42.73 -16.73
C MET A 7 -23.84 -41.84 -15.47
N THR A 8 -22.78 -41.93 -14.65
CA THR A 8 -22.55 -40.99 -13.54
C THR A 8 -21.89 -39.72 -14.08
N SER A 9 -22.64 -38.62 -14.09
CA SER A 9 -22.13 -37.28 -14.39
C SER A 9 -21.39 -36.74 -13.17
N LEU A 10 -20.08 -36.50 -13.31
CA LEU A 10 -19.23 -35.95 -12.26
C LEU A 10 -19.15 -34.42 -12.43
N CYS A 11 -19.94 -33.69 -11.66
CA CYS A 11 -19.84 -32.22 -11.59
C CYS A 11 -18.53 -31.83 -10.89
N PHE A 12 -17.54 -31.35 -11.65
CA PHE A 12 -16.38 -30.65 -11.10
C PHE A 12 -16.78 -29.21 -10.76
N ALA A 13 -16.94 -28.92 -9.46
CA ALA A 13 -17.01 -27.55 -8.99
C ALA A 13 -15.59 -26.96 -8.95
N THR A 14 -15.25 -26.11 -9.92
CA THR A 14 -14.02 -25.32 -9.93
C THR A 14 -14.12 -24.23 -8.87
N ILE A 15 -13.45 -24.45 -7.72
CA ILE A 15 -13.18 -23.38 -6.76
C ILE A 15 -12.10 -22.50 -7.38
N ALA A 16 -12.51 -21.37 -7.97
CA ALA A 16 -11.58 -20.34 -8.40
C ALA A 16 -10.99 -19.67 -7.16
N ALA A 17 -9.79 -20.08 -6.75
CA ALA A 17 -9.00 -19.34 -5.78
C ALA A 17 -8.58 -18.01 -6.44
N THR A 18 -9.25 -16.91 -6.10
CA THR A 18 -8.81 -15.57 -6.49
C THR A 18 -7.54 -15.26 -5.72
N SER A 19 -6.39 -15.50 -6.35
CA SER A 19 -5.11 -14.98 -5.88
C SER A 19 -5.17 -13.46 -5.92
N VAL A 20 -5.42 -12.83 -4.78
CA VAL A 20 -5.26 -11.39 -4.64
C VAL A 20 -3.77 -11.12 -4.84
N ALA A 21 -3.43 -10.50 -5.96
CA ALA A 21 -2.06 -10.09 -6.24
C ALA A 21 -1.68 -9.01 -5.22
N HIS A 22 -1.07 -9.42 -4.11
CA HIS A 22 -0.36 -8.49 -3.25
C HIS A 22 0.86 -8.02 -4.03
N GLY A 23 0.76 -6.86 -4.70
CA GLY A 23 1.96 -6.12 -5.09
C GLY A 23 2.84 -5.98 -3.86
N GLN A 24 4.17 -6.14 -4.01
CA GLN A 24 5.10 -6.15 -2.88
C GLN A 24 4.88 -4.92 -2.00
N ASP A 25 4.29 -5.16 -0.83
CA ASP A 25 4.07 -4.14 0.17
C ASP A 25 5.42 -3.76 0.81
N SER A 26 5.51 -2.55 1.35
CA SER A 26 6.70 -2.13 2.08
C SER A 26 6.85 -3.01 3.32
N PRO A 27 8.03 -3.61 3.58
CA PRO A 27 8.24 -4.40 4.81
C PRO A 27 8.17 -3.54 6.08
N ALA A 28 8.30 -2.21 5.93
CA ALA A 28 8.15 -1.23 7.00
C ALA A 28 6.68 -0.88 7.30
N ARG A 29 5.72 -1.25 6.43
CA ARG A 29 4.30 -0.97 6.58
C ARG A 29 3.59 -2.13 7.28
N VAL A 30 2.75 -1.79 8.25
CA VAL A 30 1.77 -2.67 8.86
C VAL A 30 0.37 -2.12 8.58
N GLU A 31 -0.42 -2.88 7.83
CA GLU A 31 -1.83 -2.57 7.62
C GLU A 31 -2.62 -2.76 8.93
N LEU A 32 -3.46 -1.77 9.27
CA LEU A 32 -4.25 -1.76 10.50
C LEU A 32 -5.70 -2.15 10.24
N LYS A 33 -6.33 -1.53 9.25
CA LYS A 33 -7.71 -1.79 8.82
C LYS A 33 -7.88 -1.58 7.33
N ARG A 34 -8.85 -2.31 6.77
CA ARG A 34 -9.30 -2.20 5.39
C ARG A 34 -10.82 -2.29 5.35
N THR A 35 -11.45 -1.48 4.51
CA THR A 35 -12.89 -1.51 4.26
C THR A 35 -13.18 -1.01 2.85
N ASP A 36 -14.31 -1.41 2.29
CA ASP A 36 -14.86 -0.76 1.11
C ASP A 36 -15.25 0.70 1.42
N LEU A 37 -15.04 1.60 0.46
CA LEU A 37 -15.55 2.97 0.57
C LEU A 37 -17.04 2.99 0.24
N THR A 38 -17.87 3.54 1.14
CA THR A 38 -19.31 3.69 0.89
C THR A 38 -19.58 4.62 -0.28
N GLY A 39 -20.54 4.26 -1.13
CA GLY A 39 -20.96 5.08 -2.28
C GLY A 39 -20.28 4.73 -3.61
N THR A 40 -19.35 3.77 -3.60
CA THR A 40 -18.75 3.19 -4.81
C THR A 40 -18.41 1.72 -4.58
N GLN A 41 -18.29 0.94 -5.65
CA GLN A 41 -17.80 -0.45 -5.60
C GLN A 41 -16.32 -0.55 -5.99
N GLU A 42 -15.73 0.55 -6.48
CA GLU A 42 -14.44 0.56 -7.17
C GLU A 42 -13.26 0.84 -6.24
N THR A 43 -13.49 1.46 -5.07
CA THR A 43 -12.40 1.87 -4.17
C THR A 43 -12.54 1.28 -2.76
N GLU A 44 -11.40 1.20 -2.08
CA GLU A 44 -11.26 0.76 -0.70
C GLU A 44 -10.46 1.78 0.11
N VAL A 45 -10.68 1.75 1.43
CA VAL A 45 -9.99 2.56 2.42
C VAL A 45 -9.07 1.66 3.23
N ILE A 46 -7.79 2.01 3.30
CA ILE A 46 -6.76 1.24 4.01
C ILE A 46 -6.05 2.16 4.99
N SER A 47 -6.10 1.86 6.28
CA SER A 47 -5.29 2.56 7.28
C SER A 47 -4.07 1.73 7.66
N SER A 48 -2.94 2.39 7.91
CA SER A 48 -1.67 1.72 8.16
C SER A 48 -0.76 2.54 9.05
N ILE A 49 0.20 1.86 9.66
CA ILE A 49 1.36 2.49 10.28
C ILE A 49 2.61 2.00 9.57
N SER A 50 3.55 2.91 9.31
CA SER A 50 4.85 2.57 8.72
C SER A 50 5.96 3.11 9.60
N GLU A 51 7.02 2.33 9.81
CA GLU A 51 8.20 2.76 10.56
C GLU A 51 9.48 2.48 9.78
N TYR A 52 10.25 3.53 9.53
CA TYR A 52 11.50 3.49 8.77
C TYR A 52 12.67 3.90 9.65
N GLN A 53 13.70 3.06 9.72
CA GLN A 53 14.88 3.25 10.55
C GLN A 53 15.88 4.21 9.89
N PRO A 54 16.79 4.83 10.66
CA PRO A 54 17.92 5.54 10.08
C PRO A 54 18.69 4.67 9.09
N GLY A 55 18.90 5.18 7.88
CA GLY A 55 19.52 4.43 6.79
C GLY A 55 18.54 3.84 5.79
N ASP A 56 17.25 3.69 6.14
CA ASP A 56 16.23 3.19 5.22
C ASP A 56 15.91 4.22 4.13
N GLU A 57 15.47 3.71 2.99
CA GLU A 57 14.96 4.49 1.89
C GLU A 57 13.45 4.28 1.75
N LEU A 58 12.72 5.36 1.52
CA LEU A 58 11.35 5.30 0.99
C LEU A 58 11.44 5.52 -0.51
N PRO A 59 11.30 4.47 -1.33
CA PRO A 59 11.38 4.61 -2.77
C PRO A 59 10.31 5.56 -3.30
N ARG A 60 10.62 6.22 -4.40
CA ARG A 60 9.66 7.09 -5.07
C ARG A 60 8.52 6.26 -5.68
N HIS A 61 7.28 6.65 -5.43
CA HIS A 61 6.11 5.92 -5.89
C HIS A 61 4.89 6.82 -6.06
N SER A 62 3.82 6.27 -6.63
CA SER A 62 2.48 6.86 -6.64
C SER A 62 1.42 5.83 -6.27
N HIS A 63 0.16 6.28 -6.14
CA HIS A 63 -0.99 5.44 -5.82
C HIS A 63 -2.10 5.63 -6.86
N HIS A 64 -2.83 4.54 -7.14
CA HIS A 64 -4.09 4.57 -7.89
C HIS A 64 -5.25 5.09 -7.03
N GLY A 65 -5.08 6.29 -6.47
CA GLY A 65 -5.97 6.88 -5.48
C GLY A 65 -5.26 7.94 -4.64
N VAL A 66 -5.89 8.38 -3.55
CA VAL A 66 -5.32 9.39 -2.66
C VAL A 66 -4.70 8.72 -1.44
N GLU A 67 -3.54 9.22 -1.01
CA GLU A 67 -2.96 8.91 0.30
C GLU A 67 -3.00 10.18 1.16
N MET A 68 -3.51 10.05 2.38
CA MET A 68 -3.33 11.03 3.44
C MET A 68 -2.32 10.47 4.44
N LEU A 69 -1.33 11.25 4.84
CA LEU A 69 -0.36 10.85 5.85
C LEU A 69 -0.32 11.84 7.01
N TYR A 70 -0.05 11.31 8.20
CA TYR A 70 0.26 12.05 9.41
C TYR A 70 1.59 11.54 9.98
N VAL A 71 2.52 12.47 10.23
CA VAL A 71 3.83 12.16 10.80
C VAL A 71 3.69 11.99 12.31
N VAL A 72 3.61 10.74 12.76
CA VAL A 72 3.51 10.39 14.18
C VAL A 72 4.85 10.64 14.89
N GLN A 73 5.96 10.34 14.23
CA GLN A 73 7.31 10.66 14.70
C GLN A 73 8.13 11.15 13.52
N GLY A 74 8.61 12.40 13.59
CA GLY A 74 9.44 13.01 12.57
C GLY A 74 10.90 12.58 12.61
N ALA A 75 11.55 12.69 11.45
CA ALA A 75 12.96 12.37 11.24
C ALA A 75 13.58 13.34 10.22
N MET A 76 14.90 13.38 10.18
CA MET A 76 15.60 14.04 9.08
C MET A 76 15.51 13.15 7.84
N ILE A 77 15.09 13.74 6.72
CA ILE A 77 14.99 13.08 5.43
C ILE A 77 15.92 13.76 4.43
N GLN A 78 16.43 13.01 3.46
CA GLN A 78 17.27 13.57 2.42
C GLN A 78 16.83 13.05 1.04
N PHE A 79 16.45 13.99 0.17
CA PHE A 79 16.25 13.71 -1.24
C PHE A 79 17.61 13.66 -1.98
N PRO A 80 17.72 12.88 -3.07
CA PRO A 80 18.92 12.85 -3.90
C PRO A 80 19.38 14.25 -4.32
N GLY A 81 20.65 14.58 -4.02
CA GLY A 81 21.26 15.86 -4.39
C GLY A 81 20.72 17.09 -3.63
N LYS A 82 19.98 16.89 -2.53
CA LYS A 82 19.51 17.97 -1.65
C LYS A 82 20.12 17.86 -0.26
N ASP A 83 20.17 18.97 0.45
CA ASP A 83 20.53 18.96 1.86
C ASP A 83 19.44 18.25 2.70
N PRO A 84 19.79 17.61 3.82
CA PRO A 84 18.81 17.03 4.74
C PRO A 84 17.81 18.06 5.25
N ALA A 85 16.55 17.67 5.33
CA ALA A 85 15.46 18.49 5.86
C ALA A 85 14.63 17.70 6.89
N MET A 86 14.07 18.40 7.87
CA MET A 86 13.18 17.79 8.87
C MET A 86 11.81 17.52 8.26
N LEU A 87 11.35 16.28 8.30
CA LEU A 87 9.94 15.94 8.18
C LEU A 87 9.34 15.92 9.59
N SER A 88 8.71 17.02 9.98
CA SER A 88 8.33 17.30 11.37
C SER A 88 7.21 16.39 11.90
N THR A 89 7.30 16.01 13.18
CA THR A 89 6.17 15.41 13.91
C THR A 89 4.95 16.34 13.83
N GLY A 90 3.78 15.74 13.60
CA GLY A 90 2.51 16.46 13.49
C GLY A 90 2.22 17.01 12.10
N THR A 91 3.14 16.90 11.15
CA THR A 91 2.88 17.25 9.75
C THR A 91 1.81 16.33 9.16
N ALA A 92 0.82 16.93 8.49
CA ALA A 92 -0.18 16.25 7.70
C ALA A 92 0.01 16.61 6.22
N LEU A 93 0.03 15.61 5.34
CA LEU A 93 0.16 15.80 3.89
C LEU A 93 -0.86 14.94 3.15
N MET A 94 -1.14 15.32 1.91
CA MET A 94 -1.99 14.56 1.02
C MET A 94 -1.28 14.37 -0.32
N ASN A 95 -1.08 13.12 -0.71
CA ASN A 95 -0.56 12.74 -2.00
C ASN A 95 -1.73 12.39 -2.92
N LEU A 96 -1.77 13.07 -4.06
CA LEU A 96 -2.87 12.93 -5.01
C LEU A 96 -2.67 11.71 -5.91
N ARG A 97 -3.78 11.24 -6.48
CA ARG A 97 -3.80 10.15 -7.45
C ARG A 97 -2.74 10.34 -8.52
N ASP A 98 -1.97 9.28 -8.73
CA ASP A 98 -0.93 9.17 -9.76
C ASP A 98 0.17 10.26 -9.69
N VAL A 99 0.25 11.04 -8.60
CA VAL A 99 1.33 12.02 -8.38
C VAL A 99 2.50 11.36 -7.63
N PRO A 100 3.69 11.26 -8.25
CA PRO A 100 4.84 10.66 -7.59
C PRO A 100 5.33 11.46 -6.39
N HIS A 101 5.59 10.78 -5.28
CA HIS A 101 6.06 11.34 -4.02
C HIS A 101 7.06 10.37 -3.35
N ALA A 102 7.48 10.69 -2.12
CA ALA A 102 8.63 10.05 -1.45
C ALA A 102 9.92 10.12 -2.30
N GLY A 103 10.79 9.11 -2.25
CA GLY A 103 12.10 9.15 -2.91
C GLY A 103 13.17 9.82 -2.05
N PHE A 104 13.16 9.55 -0.75
CA PHE A 104 14.13 10.10 0.20
C PHE A 104 14.66 9.01 1.14
N LYS A 105 15.84 9.26 1.68
CA LYS A 105 16.47 8.45 2.73
C LYS A 105 16.19 9.03 4.11
N ILE A 106 16.00 8.17 5.10
CA ILE A 106 16.01 8.58 6.52
C ILE A 106 17.46 8.75 6.97
N VAL A 107 17.80 9.95 7.42
CA VAL A 107 19.14 10.30 7.90
C VAL A 107 19.10 10.78 9.35
N GLY A 108 20.26 10.86 10.01
CA GLY A 108 20.33 11.18 11.44
C GLY A 108 20.13 9.94 12.32
N ASP A 109 19.51 10.11 13.48
CA ASP A 109 19.45 9.12 14.57
C ASP A 109 18.03 8.66 14.95
N LYS A 110 16.98 9.25 14.36
CA LYS A 110 15.57 8.93 14.66
C LYS A 110 14.90 8.17 13.53
N SER A 111 14.04 7.21 13.88
CA SER A 111 13.13 6.58 12.92
C SER A 111 12.02 7.54 12.50
N LEU A 112 11.54 7.40 11.27
CA LEU A 112 10.33 8.04 10.78
C LEU A 112 9.14 7.13 11.03
N LYS A 113 8.09 7.61 11.70
CA LYS A 113 6.83 6.88 11.87
C LYS A 113 5.67 7.64 11.25
N LEU A 114 4.96 6.97 10.36
CA LEU A 114 3.84 7.53 9.60
C LEU A 114 2.56 6.76 9.92
N PHE A 115 1.46 7.48 10.08
CA PHE A 115 0.12 6.92 9.97
C PHE A 115 -0.45 7.35 8.62
N THR A 116 -0.93 6.40 7.83
CA THR A 116 -1.41 6.67 6.47
C THR A 116 -2.81 6.13 6.28
N VAL A 117 -3.65 6.86 5.54
CA VAL A 117 -4.94 6.40 5.04
C VAL A 117 -4.91 6.49 3.52
N HIS A 118 -5.08 5.36 2.85
CA HIS A 118 -5.19 5.28 1.41
C HIS A 118 -6.65 5.10 1.04
N VAL A 119 -7.11 5.86 0.04
CA VAL A 119 -8.39 5.65 -0.64
C VAL A 119 -8.06 5.34 -2.10
N VAL A 120 -8.04 4.05 -2.45
CA VAL A 120 -7.42 3.54 -3.67
C VAL A 120 -8.33 2.55 -4.41
N ASP A 121 -8.06 2.36 -5.70
CA ASP A 121 -8.78 1.43 -6.55
C ASP A 121 -8.57 -0.03 -6.10
N LYS A 122 -9.67 -0.79 -5.99
CA LYS A 122 -9.63 -2.20 -5.62
C LYS A 122 -8.90 -3.02 -6.65
N GLY A 123 -8.17 -4.03 -6.18
CA GLY A 123 -7.47 -5.00 -7.03
C GLY A 123 -6.26 -4.42 -7.77
N LYS A 124 -5.91 -3.16 -7.53
CA LYS A 124 -4.64 -2.57 -7.98
C LYS A 124 -3.56 -2.73 -6.89
N PRO A 125 -2.27 -2.80 -7.28
CA PRO A 125 -1.19 -2.67 -6.31
C PRO A 125 -1.30 -1.36 -5.54
N LEU A 126 -0.89 -1.39 -4.27
CA LEU A 126 -0.89 -0.16 -3.45
C LEU A 126 0.12 0.87 -3.98
N TYR A 127 1.25 0.39 -4.51
CA TYR A 127 2.34 1.23 -5.00
C TYR A 127 2.55 1.02 -6.49
N GLU A 128 2.65 2.12 -7.24
CA GLU A 128 3.26 2.16 -8.56
C GLU A 128 4.65 2.79 -8.40
N MET A 129 5.70 1.98 -8.60
CA MET A 129 7.09 2.44 -8.37
C MET A 129 7.56 3.36 -9.49
N VAL A 130 8.15 4.50 -9.13
CA VAL A 130 8.62 5.52 -10.07
C VAL A 130 10.14 5.67 -9.93
N LYS A 131 10.83 5.83 -11.06
CA LYS A 131 12.28 6.08 -11.08
C LYS A 131 12.64 7.53 -10.72
#